data_AF-A0A183NQI6-F1
#
_entry.id   AF-A0A183NQI6-F1
#
_cell.length_a   1.000
_cell.length_b   1.000
_cell.length_c   1.000
_cell.angle_alpha   90.00
_cell.angle_beta   90.00
_cell.angle_gamma   90.00
#
_symmetry.space_group_name_H-M   'P 1'
#
loop_
_entity.id
_entity.type
_entity.pdbx_description
1 polymer ?
#
loop_
_entity_poly.entity_id
_entity_poly.type
_entity_poly.pdbx_seq_one_letter_code
_entity_poly.pdbx_strand_id
1 'polypeptide(L)'
;MFTYALYGPIQLNIKDSYLINLIYWLCFCIGRILLFLLAIWIKATILLLVLCIGTLCSSIGLIILPYEKLWFYLCTILFGLFKSPLFPITLATINYSYEINGFLIIIVNFGSSFGATLLQFITGYLIHQYGQMIFPYLVTSTSLLLLITSIILIISLLHIGNRFKHLNHIIIDTMNESINENNQYSATNTTTNTTTTNNNNNNNDNDNNTSPITILPRSKVIQSKFNKQI
;
A
#
# COMPACT_ATOMS: atom_id res chain seq x y z
N MET A 1 -3.40 1.85 -30.30
CA MET A 1 -4.64 1.08 -30.47
C MET A 1 -5.39 1.50 -31.73
N PHE A 2 -5.92 2.72 -31.83
CA PHE A 2 -6.59 3.19 -33.05
C PHE A 2 -5.71 3.09 -34.30
N THR A 3 -4.48 3.59 -34.21
CA THR A 3 -3.49 3.51 -35.30
C THR A 3 -3.11 2.07 -35.67
N TYR A 4 -3.07 1.15 -34.70
CA TYR A 4 -2.80 -0.27 -34.91
C TYR A 4 -3.99 -1.01 -35.54
N ALA A 5 -5.21 -0.67 -35.15
CA ALA A 5 -6.42 -1.25 -35.74
C ALA A 5 -6.57 -0.85 -37.21
N LEU A 6 -6.24 0.40 -37.57
CA LEU A 6 -6.36 0.93 -38.92
C LEU A 6 -5.25 0.48 -39.88
N TYR A 7 -3.99 0.51 -39.43
CA TYR A 7 -2.82 0.31 -40.28
C TYR A 7 -1.99 -0.93 -39.91
N GLY A 8 -2.42 -1.69 -38.89
CA GLY A 8 -1.83 -2.97 -38.56
C GLY A 8 -2.33 -4.11 -39.47
N PRO A 9 -1.94 -5.36 -39.18
CA PRO A 9 -2.18 -6.51 -40.05
C PRO A 9 -3.66 -6.90 -40.16
N ILE A 10 -4.50 -6.38 -39.25
CA ILE A 10 -5.94 -6.68 -39.17
C ILE A 10 -6.75 -5.73 -40.09
N GLN A 11 -6.16 -4.59 -40.51
CA GLN A 11 -6.75 -3.57 -41.40
C GLN A 11 -8.26 -3.35 -41.16
N LEU A 12 -8.61 -3.03 -39.91
CA LEU A 12 -10.00 -2.80 -39.54
C LEU A 12 -10.53 -1.53 -40.21
N ASN A 13 -11.81 -1.54 -40.56
CA ASN A 13 -12.49 -0.37 -41.08
C ASN A 13 -12.44 0.76 -40.03
N ILE A 14 -12.46 2.01 -40.48
CA ILE A 14 -12.38 3.20 -39.63
C ILE A 14 -13.47 3.17 -38.56
N LYS A 15 -14.69 2.74 -38.92
CA LYS A 15 -15.82 2.59 -38.00
C LYS A 15 -15.53 1.60 -36.87
N ASP A 16 -14.96 0.44 -37.20
CA ASP A 16 -14.61 -0.61 -36.24
C ASP A 16 -13.48 -0.14 -35.30
N SER A 17 -12.55 0.67 -35.82
CA SER A 17 -11.44 1.23 -35.05
C SER A 17 -11.91 2.25 -34.00
N TYR A 18 -12.94 3.04 -34.30
CA TYR A 18 -13.59 3.90 -33.30
C TYR A 18 -14.41 3.09 -32.29
N LEU A 19 -15.13 2.06 -32.76
CA LEU A 19 -15.95 1.20 -31.90
C LEU A 19 -15.07 0.48 -30.86
N ILE A 20 -13.93 -0.07 -31.28
CA ILE A 20 -13.02 -0.73 -30.35
C ILE A 20 -12.37 0.25 -29.36
N ASN A 21 -12.08 1.49 -29.78
CA ASN A 21 -11.61 2.50 -28.83
C ASN A 21 -12.70 2.80 -27.78
N LEU A 22 -13.95 2.98 -28.22
CA LEU A 22 -15.08 3.22 -27.33
C LEU A 22 -15.30 2.06 -26.35
N ILE A 23 -15.28 0.81 -26.83
CA ILE A 23 -15.47 -0.37 -25.96
C ILE A 23 -14.34 -0.47 -24.93
N TYR A 24 -13.10 -0.15 -25.32
CA TYR A 24 -11.97 -0.11 -24.40
C TYR A 24 -12.21 0.88 -23.26
N TRP A 25 -12.62 2.11 -23.55
CA TRP A 25 -12.91 3.13 -22.52
C TRP A 25 -14.10 2.74 -21.64
N LEU A 26 -15.13 2.14 -22.22
CA LEU A 26 -16.30 1.67 -21.47
C LEU A 26 -15.91 0.54 -20.50
N CYS A 27 -15.19 -0.48 -20.97
CA CYS A 27 -14.68 -1.56 -20.13
C CYS A 27 -13.68 -1.06 -19.08
N PHE A 28 -12.89 -0.03 -19.41
CA PHE A 28 -12.02 0.63 -18.46
C PHE A 28 -12.84 1.25 -17.30
N CYS A 29 -13.95 1.93 -17.57
CA CYS A 29 -14.83 2.44 -16.52
C CYS A 29 -15.47 1.32 -15.69
N ILE A 30 -16.00 0.28 -16.35
CA ILE A 30 -16.63 -0.87 -15.68
C ILE A 30 -15.64 -1.61 -14.79
N GLY A 31 -14.38 -1.76 -15.21
CA GLY A 31 -13.32 -2.40 -14.42
C GLY A 31 -13.10 -1.74 -13.06
N ARG A 32 -13.32 -0.42 -12.93
CA ARG A 32 -13.22 0.27 -11.64
C ARG A 32 -14.38 -0.07 -10.70
N ILE A 33 -15.59 -0.14 -11.26
CA ILE A 33 -16.79 -0.50 -10.49
C ILE A 33 -16.66 -1.94 -9.99
N LEU A 34 -16.22 -2.85 -10.86
CA LEU A 34 -15.95 -4.24 -10.50
C LEU A 34 -14.86 -4.34 -9.43
N LEU A 35 -13.77 -3.58 -9.53
CA LEU A 35 -12.74 -3.64 -8.50
C LEU A 35 -13.25 -3.11 -7.16
N PHE A 36 -14.04 -2.04 -7.16
CA PHE A 36 -14.61 -1.52 -5.92
C PHE A 36 -15.44 -2.59 -5.20
N LEU A 37 -16.26 -3.34 -5.94
CA LEU A 37 -17.02 -4.47 -5.40
C LEU A 37 -16.09 -5.57 -4.86
N LEU A 38 -15.05 -5.93 -5.60
CA LEU A 38 -14.08 -6.95 -5.20
C LEU A 38 -13.23 -6.56 -3.98
N ALA A 39 -12.92 -5.26 -3.85
CA ALA A 39 -12.11 -4.72 -2.76
C ALA A 39 -12.81 -4.82 -1.39
N ILE A 40 -14.14 -5.02 -1.37
CA ILE A 40 -14.90 -5.27 -0.13
C ILE A 40 -14.57 -6.66 0.45
N TRP A 41 -14.25 -7.64 -0.41
CA TRP A 41 -14.08 -9.04 0.00
C TRP A 41 -12.62 -9.48 0.09
N ILE A 42 -11.71 -8.83 -0.63
CA ILE A 42 -10.34 -9.30 -0.80
C ILE A 42 -9.33 -8.20 -0.46
N LYS A 43 -8.20 -8.59 0.15
CA LYS A 43 -7.10 -7.69 0.51
C LYS A 43 -6.50 -6.98 -0.72
N ALA A 44 -6.19 -5.69 -0.57
CA ALA A 44 -5.68 -4.83 -1.64
C ALA A 44 -4.39 -5.37 -2.30
N THR A 45 -3.47 -5.94 -1.52
CA THR A 45 -2.20 -6.50 -2.03
C THR A 45 -2.42 -7.69 -2.98
N ILE A 46 -3.39 -8.55 -2.67
CA ILE A 46 -3.72 -9.72 -3.52
C ILE A 46 -4.40 -9.24 -4.80
N LEU A 47 -5.32 -8.27 -4.68
CA LEU A 47 -5.96 -7.63 -5.83
C LEU A 47 -4.94 -7.02 -6.79
N LEU A 48 -3.96 -6.28 -6.26
CA LEU A 48 -2.90 -5.67 -7.07
C LEU A 48 -2.14 -6.72 -7.88
N LEU A 49 -1.75 -7.83 -7.25
CA LEU A 49 -1.06 -8.93 -7.95
C LEU A 49 -1.94 -9.58 -9.03
N VAL A 50 -3.18 -9.89 -8.71
CA VAL A 50 -4.14 -10.49 -9.65
C VAL A 50 -4.36 -9.57 -10.86
N LEU A 51 -4.49 -8.26 -10.63
CA LEU A 51 -4.62 -7.27 -11.70
C LEU A 51 -3.35 -7.20 -12.57
N CYS A 52 -2.16 -7.15 -11.97
CA CYS A 52 -0.89 -7.14 -12.69
C CYS A 52 -0.73 -8.40 -13.57
N ILE A 53 -1.00 -9.58 -13.00
CA ILE A 53 -0.94 -10.86 -13.73
C ILE A 53 -1.98 -10.87 -14.85
N GLY A 54 -3.22 -10.44 -14.57
CA GLY A 54 -4.28 -10.33 -15.57
C GLY A 54 -3.91 -9.40 -16.73
N THR A 55 -3.29 -8.25 -16.44
CA THR A 55 -2.80 -7.34 -17.49
C THR A 55 -1.68 -7.97 -18.32
N LEU A 56 -0.75 -8.69 -17.69
CA LEU A 56 0.36 -9.33 -18.38
C LEU A 56 -0.14 -10.49 -19.26
N CYS A 57 -1.01 -11.35 -18.75
CA CYS A 57 -1.67 -12.41 -19.51
C CYS A 57 -2.48 -11.84 -20.68
N SER A 58 -3.20 -10.74 -20.47
CA SER A 58 -3.93 -10.09 -21.55
C SER A 58 -2.99 -9.53 -22.62
N SER A 59 -1.84 -8.94 -22.22
CA SER A 59 -0.85 -8.42 -23.17
C SER A 59 -0.10 -9.52 -23.93
N ILE A 60 0.22 -10.65 -23.29
CA ILE A 60 0.86 -11.78 -23.96
C ILE A 60 -0.11 -12.40 -24.98
N GLY A 61 -1.41 -12.38 -24.67
CA GLY A 61 -2.47 -12.79 -25.57
C GLY A 61 -2.48 -11.98 -26.87
N LEU A 62 -2.18 -10.68 -26.82
CA LEU A 62 -2.07 -9.84 -28.02
C LEU A 62 -0.90 -10.23 -28.95
N ILE A 63 0.11 -10.95 -28.47
CA ILE A 63 1.25 -11.41 -29.29
C ILE A 63 1.01 -12.83 -29.83
N ILE A 64 0.49 -13.72 -28.99
CA ILE A 64 0.42 -15.16 -29.28
C ILE A 64 -0.83 -15.54 -30.09
N LEU A 65 -1.94 -14.83 -29.90
CA LEU A 65 -3.19 -15.21 -30.55
C LEU A 65 -3.22 -14.81 -32.03
N PRO A 66 -3.91 -15.60 -32.89
CA PRO A 66 -4.01 -15.31 -34.30
C PRO A 66 -4.67 -13.94 -34.53
N TYR A 67 -4.32 -13.28 -35.65
CA TYR A 67 -4.79 -11.95 -36.07
C TYR A 67 -6.27 -11.93 -36.50
N GLU A 68 -7.13 -12.60 -35.75
CA GLU A 68 -8.58 -12.55 -35.92
C GLU A 68 -9.15 -11.37 -35.14
N LYS A 69 -10.18 -10.74 -35.73
CA LYS A 69 -10.85 -9.59 -35.14
C LYS A 69 -11.33 -9.89 -33.72
N LEU A 70 -11.98 -11.04 -33.50
CA LEU A 70 -12.54 -11.40 -32.19
C LEU A 70 -11.49 -11.47 -31.08
N TRP A 71 -10.34 -12.09 -31.34
CA TRP A 71 -9.27 -12.24 -30.34
C TRP A 71 -8.64 -10.90 -29.98
N PHE A 72 -8.47 -10.01 -30.97
CA PHE A 72 -7.99 -8.65 -30.72
C PHE A 72 -8.95 -7.83 -29.84
N TYR A 73 -10.27 -7.93 -30.10
CA TYR A 73 -11.29 -7.31 -29.26
C TYR A 73 -11.26 -7.84 -27.83
N LEU A 74 -11.23 -9.16 -27.66
CA LEU A 74 -11.22 -9.78 -26.35
C LEU A 74 -9.99 -9.38 -25.53
N CYS A 75 -8.79 -9.48 -26.11
CA CYS A 75 -7.55 -9.09 -25.42
C CYS A 75 -7.53 -7.61 -25.06
N THR A 76 -8.12 -6.75 -25.90
CA THR A 76 -8.17 -5.31 -25.62
C THR A 76 -9.17 -4.98 -24.50
N ILE A 77 -10.32 -5.67 -24.48
CA ILE A 77 -11.32 -5.54 -23.41
C ILE A 77 -10.73 -6.00 -22.06
N LEU A 78 -10.13 -7.19 -22.03
CA LEU A 78 -9.49 -7.72 -20.81
C LEU A 78 -8.37 -6.79 -20.34
N PHE A 79 -7.55 -6.29 -21.26
CA PHE A 79 -6.48 -5.36 -20.93
C PHE A 79 -7.01 -4.08 -20.30
N GLY A 80 -8.05 -3.48 -20.87
CA GLY A 80 -8.70 -2.28 -20.30
C GLY A 80 -9.31 -2.54 -18.92
N LEU A 81 -9.95 -3.70 -18.75
CA LEU A 81 -10.61 -4.09 -17.51
C LEU A 81 -9.63 -4.28 -16.35
N PHE A 82 -8.54 -5.01 -16.57
CA PHE A 82 -7.52 -5.24 -15.53
C PHE A 82 -6.59 -4.04 -15.33
N LYS A 83 -6.31 -3.24 -16.37
CA LYS A 83 -5.43 -2.08 -16.24
C LYS A 83 -6.09 -0.93 -15.49
N SER A 84 -7.39 -0.77 -15.64
CA SER A 84 -8.10 0.41 -15.18
C SER A 84 -7.95 0.72 -13.68
N PRO A 85 -8.12 -0.26 -12.79
CA PRO A 85 -8.15 0.03 -11.37
C PRO A 85 -6.78 -0.19 -10.70
N LEU A 86 -5.71 -0.36 -11.48
CA LEU A 86 -4.33 -0.47 -10.98
C LEU A 86 -3.88 0.76 -10.19
N PHE A 87 -4.27 1.95 -10.63
CA PHE A 87 -3.92 3.19 -9.94
C PHE A 87 -4.57 3.28 -8.54
N PRO A 88 -5.91 3.19 -8.38
CA PRO A 88 -6.53 3.28 -7.06
C PRO A 88 -6.14 2.13 -6.13
N ILE A 89 -5.94 0.91 -6.63
CA ILE A 89 -5.54 -0.22 -5.77
C ILE A 89 -4.09 -0.10 -5.29
N THR A 90 -3.20 0.48 -6.09
CA THR A 90 -1.81 0.75 -5.68
C THR A 90 -1.81 1.75 -4.53
N LEU A 91 -2.56 2.84 -4.64
CA LEU A 91 -2.74 3.80 -3.55
C LEU A 91 -3.35 3.16 -2.31
N ALA A 92 -4.39 2.33 -2.46
CA ALA A 92 -5.00 1.60 -1.35
C ALA A 92 -4.00 0.65 -0.68
N THR A 93 -3.10 0.03 -1.45
CA THR A 93 -2.06 -0.86 -0.93
C THR A 93 -1.00 -0.08 -0.15
N ILE A 94 -0.60 1.11 -0.63
CA ILE A 94 0.33 2.00 0.09
C ILE A 94 -0.29 2.46 1.42
N ASN A 95 -1.58 2.83 1.41
CA ASN A 95 -2.30 3.29 2.60
C ASN A 95 -2.27 2.28 3.76
N TYR A 96 -2.15 0.98 3.45
CA TYR A 96 -2.11 -0.06 4.47
C TYR A 96 -0.80 -0.05 5.30
N SER A 97 0.28 0.51 4.78
CA SER A 97 1.60 0.53 5.46
C SER A 97 2.09 1.92 5.81
N TYR A 98 1.65 2.95 5.08
CA TYR A 98 1.98 4.35 5.35
C TYR A 98 0.69 5.18 5.37
N GLU A 99 0.57 6.05 6.37
CA GLU A 99 -0.46 7.08 6.36
C GLU A 99 -0.24 7.98 5.14
N ILE A 100 -1.23 8.03 4.25
CA ILE A 100 -1.12 8.79 3.01
C ILE A 100 -1.05 10.28 3.35
N ASN A 101 0.11 10.88 3.10
CA ASN A 101 0.30 12.33 3.19
C ASN A 101 0.14 12.99 1.80
N GLY A 102 -0.27 14.26 1.74
CA GLY A 102 -0.45 15.01 0.50
C GLY A 102 0.82 15.05 -0.36
N PHE A 103 2.00 15.11 0.25
CA PHE A 103 3.28 15.04 -0.47
C PHE A 103 3.47 13.70 -1.23
N LEU A 104 3.05 12.59 -0.63
CA LEU A 104 3.12 11.27 -1.26
C LEU A 104 2.16 11.16 -2.45
N ILE A 105 0.98 11.76 -2.34
CA ILE A 105 0.03 11.84 -3.46
C ILE A 105 0.62 12.67 -4.61
N ILE A 106 1.29 13.79 -4.30
CA ILE A 106 1.93 14.65 -5.31
C ILE A 106 3.01 13.87 -6.07
N ILE A 107 3.93 13.20 -5.38
CA ILE A 107 5.02 12.46 -6.05
C ILE A 107 4.48 11.29 -6.90
N VAL A 108 3.46 10.58 -6.42
CA VAL A 108 2.80 9.49 -7.16
C VAL A 108 2.09 10.03 -8.40
N ASN A 109 1.33 11.12 -8.29
CA ASN A 109 0.63 11.73 -9.41
C ASN A 109 1.61 12.32 -10.45
N PHE A 110 2.68 12.94 -9.99
CA PHE A 110 3.74 13.46 -10.85
C PHE A 110 4.41 12.32 -11.62
N GLY A 111 4.80 11.24 -10.92
CA GLY A 111 5.37 10.05 -11.54
C GLY A 111 4.43 9.40 -12.55
N SER A 112 3.14 9.30 -12.24
CA SER A 112 2.11 8.78 -13.16
C SER A 112 2.00 9.63 -14.43
N SER A 113 1.96 10.96 -14.28
CA SER A 113 1.84 11.89 -15.40
C SER A 113 3.10 11.89 -16.28
N PHE A 114 4.27 11.86 -15.63
CA PHE A 114 5.56 11.78 -16.32
C PHE A 114 5.69 10.45 -17.08
N GLY A 115 5.36 9.32 -16.43
CA GLY A 115 5.40 8.01 -17.06
C GLY A 115 4.44 7.89 -18.25
N ALA A 116 3.22 8.41 -18.13
CA ALA A 116 2.27 8.44 -19.24
C ALA A 116 2.78 9.27 -20.42
N THR A 117 3.38 10.44 -20.15
CA THR A 117 3.95 11.32 -21.19
C THR A 117 5.14 10.66 -21.88
N LEU A 118 6.06 10.10 -21.10
CA LEU A 118 7.23 9.40 -21.61
C LEU A 118 6.82 8.19 -22.47
N LEU A 119 5.84 7.41 -22.01
CA LEU A 119 5.34 6.27 -22.76
C LEU A 119 4.69 6.70 -24.07
N GLN A 120 3.89 7.76 -24.06
CA GLN A 120 3.26 8.29 -25.27
C GLN A 120 4.29 8.80 -26.28
N PHE A 121 5.35 9.48 -25.80
CA PHE A 121 6.47 9.93 -26.63
C PHE A 121 7.22 8.75 -27.27
N ILE A 122 7.64 7.77 -26.47
CA ILE A 122 8.35 6.57 -26.94
C ILE A 122 7.48 5.81 -27.94
N THR A 123 6.20 5.63 -27.65
CA THR A 123 5.26 4.93 -28.53
C THR A 123 5.11 5.65 -29.87
N GLY A 124 4.97 6.98 -29.87
CA GLY A 124 4.90 7.77 -31.10
C GLY A 124 6.17 7.65 -31.94
N TYR A 125 7.34 7.73 -31.30
CA TYR A 125 8.63 7.60 -31.97
C TYR A 125 8.85 6.20 -32.56
N LEU A 126 8.56 5.14 -31.79
CA LEU A 126 8.73 3.75 -32.26
C LEU A 126 7.76 3.38 -33.38
N ILE A 127 6.51 3.85 -33.32
CA ILE A 127 5.54 3.62 -34.41
C ILE A 127 6.01 4.31 -35.70
N HIS A 128 6.62 5.50 -35.60
CA HIS A 128 7.14 6.20 -36.78
C HIS A 128 8.35 5.47 -37.42
N GLN A 129 9.22 4.87 -36.61
CA GLN A 129 10.44 4.20 -37.10
C GLN A 129 10.22 2.75 -37.55
N TYR A 130 9.49 1.95 -36.77
CA TYR A 130 9.33 0.50 -36.98
C TYR A 130 7.94 0.10 -37.49
N GLY A 131 7.07 1.09 -37.73
CA GLY A 131 5.69 0.89 -38.15
C GLY A 131 4.77 0.40 -37.02
N GLN A 132 3.52 0.12 -37.36
CA GLN A 132 2.49 -0.28 -36.40
C GLN A 132 2.77 -1.63 -35.71
N MET A 133 3.58 -2.53 -36.28
CA MET A 133 3.81 -3.88 -35.75
C MET A 133 4.47 -3.90 -34.36
N ILE A 134 5.09 -2.80 -33.94
CA ILE A 134 5.73 -2.66 -32.62
C ILE A 134 4.72 -2.49 -31.47
N PHE A 135 3.46 -2.14 -31.77
CA PHE A 135 2.45 -1.83 -30.76
C PHE A 135 2.19 -2.96 -29.74
N PRO A 136 1.92 -4.22 -30.11
CA PRO A 136 1.70 -5.29 -29.13
C PRO A 136 2.95 -5.59 -28.29
N TYR A 137 4.15 -5.43 -28.84
CA TYR A 137 5.41 -5.56 -28.09
C TYR A 137 5.57 -4.46 -27.04
N LEU A 138 5.21 -3.22 -27.38
CA LEU A 138 5.18 -2.10 -26.43
C LEU A 138 4.19 -2.32 -25.28
N VAL A 139 2.98 -2.80 -25.60
CA VAL A 139 1.95 -3.10 -24.58
C VAL A 139 2.43 -4.20 -23.64
N THR A 140 3.13 -5.22 -24.16
CA THR A 140 3.69 -6.30 -23.33
C THR A 140 4.86 -5.81 -22.48
N SER A 141 5.78 -5.03 -23.06
CA SER A 141 6.92 -4.46 -22.34
C SER A 141 6.47 -3.57 -21.16
N THR A 142 5.47 -2.72 -21.38
CA THR A 142 4.91 -1.89 -20.31
C THR A 142 4.20 -2.70 -19.22
N SER A 143 3.51 -3.77 -19.58
CA SER A 143 2.86 -4.66 -18.61
C SER A 143 3.88 -5.42 -17.77
N LEU A 144 5.03 -5.81 -18.36
CA LEU A 144 6.14 -6.41 -17.64
C LEU A 144 6.78 -5.43 -16.65
N LEU A 145 7.07 -4.20 -17.09
CA LEU A 145 7.57 -3.14 -16.21
C LEU A 145 6.60 -2.87 -15.04
N LEU A 146 5.30 -2.88 -15.32
CA LEU A 146 4.26 -2.71 -14.31
C LEU A 146 4.26 -3.86 -13.28
N LEU A 147 4.41 -5.11 -13.72
CA LEU A 147 4.53 -6.25 -12.82
C LEU A 147 5.79 -6.17 -11.94
N ILE A 148 6.94 -5.82 -12.52
CA ILE A 148 8.20 -5.66 -11.79
C ILE A 148 8.08 -4.56 -10.73
N THR A 149 7.58 -3.39 -11.11
CA THR A 149 7.39 -2.26 -10.17
C THR A 149 6.39 -2.59 -9.07
N SER A 150 5.32 -3.33 -9.39
CA SER A 150 4.35 -3.80 -8.39
C SER A 150 4.98 -4.79 -7.40
N ILE A 151 5.80 -5.73 -7.86
CA ILE A 151 6.53 -6.66 -6.99
C ILE A 151 7.50 -5.91 -6.07
N ILE A 152 8.28 -4.96 -6.62
CA ILE A 152 9.20 -4.12 -5.83
C ILE A 152 8.43 -3.34 -4.75
N LEU A 153 7.26 -2.80 -5.10
CA LEU A 153 6.38 -2.11 -4.15
C LEU A 153 5.93 -3.05 -3.04
N ILE A 154 5.45 -4.25 -3.37
CA ILE A 154 5.03 -5.26 -2.38
C ILE A 154 6.20 -5.67 -1.47
N ILE A 155 7.39 -5.92 -2.02
CA ILE A 155 8.59 -6.26 -1.24
C ILE A 155 8.97 -5.09 -0.31
N SER A 156 8.93 -3.86 -0.81
CA SER A 156 9.22 -2.67 0.00
C SER A 156 8.24 -2.53 1.17
N LEU A 157 6.96 -2.78 0.92
CA LEU A 157 5.90 -2.78 1.94
C LEU A 157 6.09 -3.90 2.96
N LEU A 158 6.48 -5.11 2.54
CA LEU A 158 6.78 -6.23 3.44
C LEU A 158 8.02 -5.97 4.30
N HIS A 159 9.08 -5.39 3.70
CA HIS A 159 10.30 -5.06 4.42
C HIS A 159 10.06 -4.00 5.51
N ILE A 160 9.26 -2.98 5.19
CA ILE A 160 8.84 -1.96 6.16
C ILE A 160 7.84 -2.50 7.19
N GLY A 161 6.94 -3.42 6.81
CA GLY A 161 5.97 -4.03 7.72
C GLY A 161 6.65 -4.81 8.86
N ASN A 162 7.82 -5.42 8.59
CA ASN A 162 8.64 -6.04 9.64
C ASN A 162 9.12 -5.03 10.70
N ARG A 163 9.32 -3.76 10.34
CA ARG A 163 9.73 -2.70 11.29
C ARG A 163 8.65 -2.39 12.32
N PHE A 164 7.37 -2.42 11.94
CA PHE A 164 6.26 -2.19 12.90
C PHE A 164 6.00 -3.40 13.81
N LYS A 165 6.27 -4.63 13.33
CA LYS A 165 6.24 -5.83 14.18
C LYS A 165 7.29 -5.75 15.30
N HIS A 166 8.46 -5.20 14.99
CA HIS A 166 9.54 -4.98 15.96
C HIS A 166 9.16 -3.92 17.01
N LEU A 167 8.45 -2.84 16.63
CA LEU A 167 7.97 -1.84 17.59
C LEU A 167 6.91 -2.38 18.55
N ASN A 168 5.96 -3.18 18.06
CA ASN A 168 4.96 -3.81 18.94
C ASN A 168 5.60 -4.82 19.90
N HIS A 169 6.62 -5.56 19.47
CA HIS A 169 7.35 -6.46 20.37
C HIS A 169 8.11 -5.66 21.45
N ILE A 170 8.84 -4.61 21.08
CA ILE A 170 9.51 -3.73 22.05
C ILE A 170 8.50 -3.13 23.06
N ILE A 171 7.34 -2.65 22.59
CA ILE A 171 6.34 -2.05 23.48
C ILE A 171 5.75 -3.09 24.44
N ILE A 172 5.45 -4.31 23.98
CA ILE A 172 4.94 -5.39 24.83
C ILE A 172 6.01 -5.85 25.83
N ASP A 173 7.26 -5.97 25.40
CA ASP A 173 8.37 -6.34 26.29
C ASP A 173 8.61 -5.27 27.35
N THR A 174 8.58 -3.98 26.97
CA THR A 174 8.71 -2.85 27.92
C THR A 174 7.52 -2.78 28.89
N MET A 175 6.29 -3.08 28.42
CA MET A 175 5.11 -3.16 29.29
C MET A 175 5.18 -4.33 30.25
N ASN A 176 5.61 -5.51 29.80
CA ASN A 176 5.78 -6.67 30.67
C ASN A 176 6.88 -6.46 31.71
N GLU A 177 7.97 -5.79 31.34
CA GLU A 177 9.07 -5.44 32.25
C GLU A 177 8.59 -4.45 33.34
N SER A 178 7.88 -3.39 32.96
CA SER A 178 7.31 -2.44 33.94
C SER A 178 6.20 -3.03 34.83
N ILE A 179 5.41 -4.00 34.34
CA ILE A 179 4.46 -4.74 35.19
C ILE A 179 5.22 -5.64 36.18
N ASN A 180 6.31 -6.28 35.75
CA ASN A 180 7.09 -7.15 36.61
C ASN A 180 7.84 -6.37 37.71
N GLU A 181 8.40 -5.20 37.39
CA GLU A 181 9.00 -4.30 38.40
C GLU A 181 7.97 -3.84 39.45
N ASN A 182 6.75 -3.48 39.05
CA ASN A 182 5.68 -3.09 39.98
C ASN A 182 5.23 -4.25 40.90
N ASN A 183 5.26 -5.49 40.39
CA ASN A 183 4.97 -6.68 41.21
C ASN A 183 6.11 -7.00 42.19
N GLN A 184 7.36 -6.71 41.82
CA GLN A 184 8.53 -6.96 42.68
C GLN A 184 8.59 -5.97 43.87
N TYR A 185 8.21 -4.70 43.66
CA TYR A 185 8.03 -3.74 44.75
C TYR A 185 6.85 -4.10 45.69
N SER A 186 5.79 -4.71 45.16
CA SER A 186 4.66 -5.17 45.98
C SER A 186 4.98 -6.45 46.79
N ALA A 187 5.79 -7.35 46.24
CA ALA A 187 6.23 -8.56 46.95
C ALA A 187 7.26 -8.28 48.07
N THR A 188 8.09 -7.25 47.90
CA THR A 188 9.10 -6.88 48.91
C THR A 188 8.47 -6.29 50.18
N ASN A 189 7.26 -5.71 50.09
CA ASN A 189 6.56 -5.14 51.25
C ASN A 189 5.79 -6.18 52.10
N THR A 190 5.84 -7.47 51.76
CA THR A 190 5.05 -8.50 52.49
C THR A 190 5.91 -9.45 53.35
N THR A 191 7.25 -9.31 53.37
CA THR A 191 8.14 -10.26 54.09
C THR A 191 8.91 -9.65 55.27
N THR A 192 8.31 -8.72 56.01
CA THR A 192 8.89 -8.28 57.30
C THR A 192 7.79 -8.06 58.32
N ASN A 193 7.16 -9.13 58.82
CA ASN A 193 6.35 -9.07 60.05
C ASN A 193 6.25 -10.46 60.71
N THR A 194 7.39 -10.96 61.19
CA THR A 194 7.39 -11.92 62.30
C THR A 194 8.75 -11.89 62.97
N THR A 195 8.83 -11.32 64.18
CA THR A 195 9.24 -11.97 65.45
C THR A 195 9.61 -10.87 66.48
N THR A 196 9.19 -11.09 67.74
CA THR A 196 9.86 -10.65 69.00
C THR A 196 9.39 -9.34 69.69
N THR A 197 8.51 -9.52 70.69
CA THR A 197 8.74 -9.17 72.12
C THR A 197 8.48 -7.76 72.67
N ASN A 198 7.53 -7.73 73.63
CA ASN A 198 7.41 -7.00 74.90
C ASN A 198 7.88 -5.54 75.10
N ASN A 199 6.95 -4.85 75.78
CA ASN A 199 7.11 -3.91 76.90
C ASN A 199 7.40 -2.42 76.65
N ASN A 200 6.42 -1.63 77.13
CA ASN A 200 6.52 -0.38 77.89
C ASN A 200 7.37 0.77 77.34
N ASN A 201 6.70 1.86 76.92
CA ASN A 201 6.49 3.06 77.76
C ASN A 201 6.02 4.27 76.93
N ASN A 202 5.00 4.92 77.49
CA ASN A 202 4.79 6.37 77.59
C ASN A 202 4.84 7.33 76.38
N ASN A 203 3.77 8.13 76.36
CA ASN A 203 3.68 9.56 76.06
C ASN A 203 3.34 10.02 74.63
N ASN A 204 2.11 10.54 74.58
CA ASN A 204 1.71 11.86 74.11
C ASN A 204 1.57 12.17 72.60
N ASP A 205 0.44 12.86 72.38
CA ASP A 205 0.12 13.87 71.36
C ASP A 205 -0.57 13.39 70.08
N ASN A 206 -1.90 13.62 70.10
CA ASN A 206 -2.74 14.26 69.08
C ASN A 206 -2.17 14.37 67.65
N ASP A 207 -2.90 13.81 66.67
CA ASP A 207 -3.62 14.66 65.70
C ASP A 207 -4.49 13.85 64.72
N ASN A 208 -5.66 14.43 64.41
CA ASN A 208 -6.68 13.96 63.49
C ASN A 208 -6.29 14.26 62.02
N ASN A 209 -6.46 13.30 61.09
CA ASN A 209 -7.23 13.47 59.83
C ASN A 209 -7.01 12.36 58.77
N THR A 210 -8.11 11.66 58.45
CA THR A 210 -8.78 11.62 57.13
C THR A 210 -7.92 11.56 55.83
N SER A 211 -7.80 10.34 55.27
CA SER A 211 -7.76 9.89 53.85
C SER A 211 -6.99 10.63 52.72
N PRO A 212 -6.52 9.90 51.67
CA PRO A 212 -5.49 10.38 50.73
C PRO A 212 -6.07 11.12 49.52
N ILE A 213 -5.42 12.21 49.11
CA ILE A 213 -5.69 12.90 47.84
C ILE A 213 -4.60 12.54 46.83
N THR A 214 -5.01 11.83 45.78
CA THR A 214 -4.26 11.52 44.57
C THR A 214 -3.84 12.80 43.83
N ILE A 215 -2.54 13.00 43.65
CA ILE A 215 -2.00 14.02 42.74
C ILE A 215 -1.01 13.34 41.78
N LEU A 216 -1.47 13.09 40.55
CA LEU A 216 -0.62 12.72 39.41
C LEU A 216 0.12 13.98 38.90
N PRO A 217 1.46 13.99 38.78
CA PRO A 217 2.13 15.02 37.99
C PRO A 217 2.26 14.58 36.53
N ARG A 218 1.37 15.15 35.73
CA ARG A 218 1.52 15.35 34.28
C ARG A 218 2.78 16.21 34.03
N SER A 219 3.51 15.90 32.95
CA SER A 219 4.58 16.72 32.32
C SER A 219 6.05 16.44 32.68
N LYS A 220 6.61 15.35 32.16
CA LYS A 220 8.07 15.20 31.95
C LYS A 220 8.46 14.65 30.57
N VAL A 221 7.72 14.99 29.51
CA VAL A 221 8.02 14.49 28.14
C VAL A 221 8.39 15.59 27.13
N ILE A 222 8.36 16.87 27.47
CA ILE A 222 8.54 17.94 26.45
C ILE A 222 9.88 18.70 26.53
N GLN A 223 10.73 18.51 27.55
CA GLN A 223 11.93 19.36 27.70
C GLN A 223 13.31 18.77 27.32
N SER A 224 13.42 17.54 26.80
CA SER A 224 14.75 16.94 26.55
C SER A 224 15.23 16.86 25.09
N LYS A 225 14.55 17.49 24.12
CA LYS A 225 15.00 17.49 22.71
C LYS A 225 15.29 18.86 22.08
N PHE A 226 15.33 19.93 22.86
CA PHE A 226 15.68 21.28 22.38
C PHE A 226 17.01 21.82 22.92
N ASN A 227 17.97 20.97 23.27
CA ASN A 227 19.32 21.44 23.57
C ASN A 227 20.43 20.41 23.27
N LYS A 228 20.90 20.40 22.02
CA LYS A 228 22.28 20.07 21.60
C LYS A 228 22.41 20.52 20.14
N GLN A 229 22.62 21.83 19.95
CA GLN A 229 23.91 22.50 19.67
C GLN A 229 24.48 22.10 18.31
N ILE A 230 24.42 23.02 17.33
CA ILE A 230 25.45 24.03 16.96
C ILE A 230 26.68 23.33 16.39
#